data_AF-A0A3A5WCB9-F1
#
_entry.id   AF-A0A3A5WCB9-F1
#
_cell.length_a   1.000
_cell.length_b   1.000
_cell.length_c   1.000
_cell.angle_alpha   90.00
_cell.angle_beta   90.00
_cell.angle_gamma   90.00
#
_symmetry.space_group_name_H-M   'P 1'
#
loop_
_entity.id
_entity.type
_entity.pdbx_description
1 polymer ?
#
loop_
_entity_poly.entity_id
_entity_poly.type
_entity_poly.pdbx_seq_one_letter_code
_entity_poly.pdbx_strand_id
1 'polypeptide(L)'
;MTSAPAQLVVGIDPGPRPGCAFFADGVLLGKREVDSIDESLESIVGLVEHTKPAQVLVRIGHGSPVHRDRLVNRVLSLGFHVEIVNEHRTSAGQPRHAHGSAALKIAMMSGTPVHEQRQIRSSTGELRNLQRISRQRSKGQLTISLETAMRVSKGELSMDEALEESGYDAS
;
A
#
# COMPACT_ATOMS: atom_id res chain seq x y z
N MET A 1 -14.63 11.38 27.64
CA MET A 1 -13.93 10.22 27.07
C MET A 1 -14.65 9.85 25.80
N THR A 2 -14.06 10.10 24.63
CA THR A 2 -14.59 9.59 23.36
C THR A 2 -14.51 8.07 23.41
N SER A 3 -15.63 7.39 23.16
CA SER A 3 -15.67 5.94 23.04
C SER A 3 -14.79 5.48 21.88
N ALA A 4 -14.28 4.25 21.95
CA ALA A 4 -13.64 3.63 20.81
C ALA A 4 -14.59 3.63 19.59
N PRO A 5 -14.10 3.90 18.38
CA PRO A 5 -14.95 3.93 17.20
C PRO A 5 -15.46 2.53 16.85
N ALA A 6 -16.65 2.45 16.28
CA ALA A 6 -17.20 1.18 15.82
C ALA A 6 -16.39 0.63 14.63
N GLN A 7 -15.94 1.52 13.73
CA GLN A 7 -15.22 1.13 12.54
C GLN A 7 -14.10 2.11 12.19
N LEU A 8 -12.93 1.55 11.88
CA LEU A 8 -11.85 2.24 11.19
C LEU A 8 -11.84 1.80 9.72
N VAL A 9 -11.93 2.76 8.79
CA VAL A 9 -11.80 2.53 7.35
C VAL A 9 -10.56 3.23 6.83
N VAL A 10 -9.73 2.50 6.10
CA VAL A 10 -8.51 3.04 5.48
C VAL A 10 -8.58 2.85 3.98
N GLY A 11 -8.50 3.94 3.21
CA GLY A 11 -8.33 3.88 1.76
C GLY A 11 -6.88 4.01 1.37
N ILE A 12 -6.38 3.09 0.54
CA ILE A 12 -5.00 3.05 0.07
C ILE A 12 -4.96 3.10 -1.45
N ASP A 13 -4.31 4.12 -2.00
CA ASP A 13 -3.92 4.19 -3.40
C ASP A 13 -2.55 3.48 -3.57
N PRO A 14 -2.49 2.32 -4.24
CA PRO A 14 -1.29 1.49 -4.27
C PRO A 14 -0.21 2.06 -5.18
N GLY A 15 1.04 1.97 -4.73
CA GLY A 15 2.20 2.43 -5.48
C GLY A 15 3.50 2.22 -4.69
N PRO A 16 4.64 2.66 -5.24
CA PRO A 16 5.91 2.66 -4.51
C PRO A 16 5.85 3.58 -3.28
N ARG A 17 5.12 4.69 -3.38
CA ARG A 17 4.77 5.59 -2.29
C ARG A 17 3.25 5.66 -2.14
N PRO A 18 2.64 4.77 -1.34
CA PRO A 18 1.19 4.70 -1.25
C PRO A 18 0.55 5.99 -0.71
N GLY A 19 -0.60 6.36 -1.26
CA GLY A 19 -1.47 7.38 -0.67
C GLY A 19 -2.45 6.74 0.30
N CYS A 20 -2.60 7.28 1.51
CA CYS A 20 -3.50 6.77 2.53
C CYS A 20 -4.51 7.83 3.00
N ALA A 21 -5.74 7.40 3.29
CA ALA A 21 -6.77 8.18 3.95
C ALA A 21 -7.44 7.36 5.05
N PHE A 22 -7.65 7.97 6.22
CA PHE A 22 -8.09 7.27 7.43
C PHE A 22 -9.41 7.86 7.92
N PHE A 23 -10.40 7.01 8.18
CA PHE A 23 -11.72 7.37 8.67
C PHE A 23 -12.08 6.58 9.91
N ALA A 24 -12.64 7.23 10.92
CA ALA A 24 -13.28 6.57 12.06
C ALA A 24 -14.77 6.92 12.09
N ASP A 25 -15.63 5.91 12.06
CA ASP A 25 -17.10 6.08 12.02
C ASP A 25 -17.58 7.08 10.95
N GLY A 26 -16.92 7.06 9.79
CA GLY A 26 -17.21 7.95 8.66
C GLY A 26 -16.58 9.35 8.75
N VAL A 27 -15.91 9.70 9.84
CA VAL A 27 -15.21 10.99 10.01
C VAL A 27 -13.76 10.88 9.52
N LEU A 28 -13.35 11.78 8.63
CA LEU A 28 -11.97 11.85 8.15
C LEU A 28 -11.03 12.28 9.28
N LEU A 29 -10.10 11.40 9.64
CA LEU A 29 -9.03 11.68 10.60
C LEU A 29 -7.83 12.36 9.94
N GLY A 30 -7.53 11.99 8.69
CA GLY A 30 -6.43 12.56 7.94
C GLY A 30 -6.10 11.81 6.66
N LYS A 31 -5.15 12.35 5.90
CA LYS A 31 -4.58 11.75 4.70
C LYS A 31 -3.09 12.03 4.62
N ARG A 32 -2.32 11.13 4.01
CA ARG A 32 -0.89 11.30 3.74
C ARG A 32 -0.42 10.41 2.59
N GLU A 33 0.65 10.82 1.91
CA GLU A 33 1.48 9.92 1.09
C GLU A 33 2.62 9.44 1.99
N VAL A 34 2.94 8.16 1.91
CA VAL A 34 4.02 7.52 2.68
C VAL A 34 5.06 6.94 1.74
N ASP A 35 6.28 6.72 2.22
CA ASP A 35 7.41 6.35 1.38
C ASP A 35 7.45 4.85 1.06
N SER A 36 6.64 4.04 1.74
CA SER A 36 6.59 2.60 1.52
C SER A 36 5.26 1.93 1.91
N ILE A 37 5.11 0.66 1.49
CA ILE A 37 4.03 -0.21 1.94
C ILE A 37 4.13 -0.46 3.45
N ASP A 38 5.34 -0.68 3.98
CA ASP A 38 5.52 -0.97 5.41
C ASP A 38 5.12 0.23 6.28
N GLU A 39 5.50 1.45 5.90
CA GLU A 39 5.05 2.67 6.57
C GLU A 39 3.52 2.82 6.52
N SER A 40 2.89 2.42 5.41
CA SER A 40 1.42 2.38 5.32
C SER A 40 0.81 1.44 6.36
N LEU A 41 1.42 0.27 6.57
CA LEU A 41 0.93 -0.72 7.53
C LEU A 41 1.16 -0.29 8.98
N GLU A 42 2.34 0.25 9.28
CA GLU A 42 2.66 0.84 10.58
C GLU A 42 1.67 1.95 10.96
N SER A 43 1.32 2.79 9.98
CA SER A 43 0.31 3.84 10.13
C SER A 43 -1.05 3.29 10.54
N ILE A 44 -1.46 2.16 9.94
CA ILE A 44 -2.74 1.51 10.24
C ILE A 44 -2.68 0.88 11.64
N VAL A 45 -1.62 0.12 11.92
CA VAL A 45 -1.43 -0.56 13.22
C VAL A 45 -1.40 0.46 14.36
N GLY A 46 -0.60 1.51 14.25
CA GLY A 46 -0.52 2.55 15.28
C GLY A 46 -1.85 3.24 15.52
N LEU A 47 -2.66 3.45 14.47
CA LEU A 47 -4.00 4.02 14.62
C LEU A 47 -4.96 3.04 15.30
N VAL A 48 -4.91 1.76 14.93
CA VAL A 48 -5.70 0.69 15.57
C VAL A 48 -5.37 0.55 17.05
N GLU A 49 -4.09 0.59 17.42
CA GLU A 49 -3.64 0.53 18.82
C GLU A 49 -4.12 1.75 19.62
N HIS A 50 -4.08 2.93 19.00
CA HIS A 50 -4.49 4.18 19.64
C HIS A 50 -6.00 4.29 19.82
N THR A 51 -6.79 3.92 18.81
CA THR A 51 -8.25 4.12 18.82
C THR A 51 -9.04 2.88 19.26
N LYS A 52 -8.44 1.68 19.17
CA LYS A 52 -9.07 0.39 19.51
C LYS A 52 -10.42 0.15 18.84
N PRO A 53 -10.53 0.29 17.51
CA PRO A 53 -11.80 0.17 16.80
C PRO A 53 -12.37 -1.25 16.92
N ALA A 54 -13.70 -1.39 16.91
CA ALA A 54 -14.32 -2.72 16.91
C ALA A 54 -14.10 -3.47 15.59
N GLN A 55 -13.97 -2.74 14.47
CA GLN A 55 -13.68 -3.31 13.16
C GLN A 55 -12.68 -2.46 12.38
N VAL A 56 -11.83 -3.13 11.59
CA VAL A 56 -10.90 -2.49 10.65
C VAL A 56 -11.19 -2.99 9.25
N LEU A 57 -11.44 -2.06 8.33
CA LEU A 57 -11.61 -2.31 6.91
C LEU A 57 -10.58 -1.50 6.12
N VAL A 58 -9.78 -2.19 5.31
CA VAL A 58 -8.82 -1.56 4.40
C VAL A 58 -9.30 -1.74 2.96
N ARG A 59 -9.51 -0.62 2.30
CA ARG A 59 -9.87 -0.53 0.88
C ARG A 59 -8.63 -0.19 0.09
N ILE A 60 -8.31 -1.01 -0.91
CA ILE A 60 -7.12 -0.84 -1.74
C ILE A 60 -7.55 -0.63 -3.19
N GLY A 61 -7.03 0.42 -3.84
CA GLY A 61 -7.29 0.70 -5.24
C GLY A 61 -6.88 -0.46 -6.16
N HIS A 62 -7.53 -0.57 -7.31
CA HIS A 62 -7.26 -1.65 -8.28
C HIS A 62 -5.93 -1.46 -9.03
N GLY A 63 -5.38 -0.24 -9.06
CA GLY A 63 -4.13 0.10 -9.74
C GLY A 63 -2.91 -0.64 -9.20
N SER A 64 -1.77 -0.47 -9.88
CA SER A 64 -0.46 -0.96 -9.42
C SER A 64 -0.46 -2.42 -8.90
N PRO A 65 -0.68 -3.43 -9.77
CA PRO A 65 -1.00 -4.80 -9.33
C PRO A 65 -0.03 -5.42 -8.32
N VAL A 66 1.28 -5.24 -8.51
CA VAL A 66 2.30 -5.76 -7.58
C VAL A 66 2.16 -5.12 -6.20
N HIS A 67 2.04 -3.80 -6.13
CA HIS A 67 1.92 -3.07 -4.86
C HIS A 67 0.58 -3.35 -4.18
N ARG A 68 -0.51 -3.40 -4.95
CA ARG A 68 -1.84 -3.79 -4.49
C ARG A 68 -1.82 -5.18 -3.86
N ASP A 69 -1.29 -6.18 -4.57
CA ASP A 69 -1.34 -7.57 -4.10
C ASP A 69 -0.42 -7.77 -2.88
N ARG A 70 0.69 -7.03 -2.77
CA ARG A 70 1.48 -6.93 -1.53
C ARG A 70 0.68 -6.36 -0.37
N LEU A 71 0.02 -5.22 -0.58
CA LEU A 71 -0.82 -4.59 0.45
C LEU A 71 -1.93 -5.54 0.91
N VAL A 72 -2.63 -6.19 -0.03
CA VAL A 72 -3.65 -7.22 0.27
C VAL A 72 -3.07 -8.28 1.19
N ASN A 73 -1.95 -8.91 0.81
CA ASN A 73 -1.36 -10.00 1.56
C ASN A 73 -0.96 -9.58 2.98
N ARG A 74 -0.35 -8.40 3.11
CA ARG A 74 0.11 -7.89 4.40
C ARG A 74 -1.04 -7.48 5.30
N VAL A 75 -2.07 -6.83 4.76
CA VAL A 75 -3.25 -6.47 5.54
C VAL A 75 -4.01 -7.72 6.00
N LEU A 76 -4.18 -8.73 5.13
CA LEU A 76 -4.77 -10.01 5.53
C LEU A 76 -3.95 -10.70 6.63
N SER A 77 -2.62 -10.63 6.57
CA SER A 77 -1.76 -11.22 7.61
C SER A 77 -1.87 -10.51 8.97
N LEU A 78 -2.31 -9.24 8.99
CA LEU A 78 -2.63 -8.50 10.21
C LEU A 78 -4.03 -8.83 10.76
N GLY A 79 -4.81 -9.65 10.05
CA GLY A 79 -6.18 -10.02 10.45
C GLY A 79 -7.24 -8.96 10.15
N PHE A 80 -6.93 -7.96 9.31
CA PHE A 80 -7.90 -6.92 8.93
C PHE A 80 -8.70 -7.31 7.68
N HIS A 81 -9.90 -6.75 7.54
CA HIS A 81 -10.73 -6.97 6.37
C HIS A 81 -10.20 -6.17 5.18
N VAL A 82 -10.24 -6.77 3.99
CA VAL A 82 -9.72 -6.16 2.77
C VAL A 82 -10.79 -6.11 1.68
N GLU A 83 -10.89 -4.96 1.03
CA GLU A 83 -11.70 -4.75 -0.17
C GLU A 83 -10.81 -4.18 -1.30
N ILE A 84 -10.98 -4.70 -2.52
CA ILE A 84 -10.41 -4.07 -3.72
C ILE A 84 -11.43 -3.14 -4.35
N VAL A 85 -11.06 -1.88 -4.51
CA VAL A 85 -11.91 -0.84 -5.09
C VAL A 85 -11.53 -0.60 -6.54
N ASN A 86 -12.49 -0.72 -7.45
CA ASN A 86 -12.29 -0.40 -8.87
C ASN A 86 -12.82 1.00 -9.18
N GLU A 87 -11.92 1.97 -9.21
CA GLU A 87 -12.21 3.40 -9.48
C GLU A 87 -12.66 3.67 -10.92
N HIS A 88 -12.40 2.76 -11.86
CA HIS A 88 -12.79 2.94 -13.26
C HIS A 88 -14.26 2.57 -13.55
N ARG A 89 -14.87 1.73 -12.71
CA ARG A 89 -16.23 1.21 -12.95
C ARG A 89 -17.36 2.11 -12.42
N THR A 90 -17.04 3.14 -11.65
CA THR A 90 -18.04 3.91 -10.87
C THR A 90 -18.20 5.36 -11.36
N SER A 91 -17.79 5.64 -12.61
CA SER A 91 -18.04 6.92 -13.29
C SER A 91 -19.54 7.26 -13.45
N ALA A 92 -20.44 6.30 -13.18
CA ALA A 92 -21.87 6.53 -13.04
C ALA A 92 -22.23 6.93 -11.59
N GLY A 93 -21.97 8.19 -11.20
CA GLY A 93 -22.67 8.79 -10.05
C GLY A 93 -21.89 9.71 -9.11
N GLN A 94 -20.58 9.91 -9.26
CA GLN A 94 -19.86 10.82 -8.37
C GLN A 94 -19.93 12.29 -8.82
N PRO A 95 -20.13 13.25 -7.89
CA PRO A 95 -20.15 14.67 -8.21
C PRO A 95 -18.85 15.10 -8.89
N ARG A 96 -18.97 15.89 -9.97
CA ARG A 96 -17.88 16.49 -10.77
C ARG A 96 -16.90 17.37 -9.97
N HIS A 97 -17.03 17.44 -8.64
CA HIS A 97 -16.23 18.28 -7.74
C HIS A 97 -15.30 17.49 -6.81
N ALA A 98 -15.27 16.15 -6.89
CA ALA A 98 -14.34 15.35 -6.09
C ALA A 98 -12.93 15.32 -6.71
N HIS A 99 -12.25 16.47 -6.72
CA HIS A 99 -10.79 16.54 -6.85
C HIS A 99 -10.11 16.15 -5.52
N GLY A 100 -10.60 15.10 -4.86
CA GLY A 100 -9.97 14.51 -3.68
C GLY A 100 -8.82 13.58 -4.08
N SER A 101 -7.85 13.38 -3.19
CA SER A 101 -6.79 12.37 -3.38
C SER A 101 -7.42 11.00 -3.62
N ALA A 102 -6.82 10.16 -4.47
CA ALA A 102 -7.34 8.84 -4.83
C ALA A 102 -7.67 7.99 -3.59
N ALA A 103 -6.80 8.03 -2.58
CA ALA A 103 -7.00 7.39 -1.28
C ALA A 103 -8.34 7.74 -0.59
N LEU A 104 -8.81 9.00 -0.67
CA LEU A 104 -10.11 9.40 -0.12
C LEU A 104 -11.26 8.73 -0.88
N LYS A 105 -11.19 8.70 -2.21
CA LYS A 105 -12.22 8.06 -3.05
C LYS A 105 -12.27 6.56 -2.76
N ILE A 106 -11.10 5.92 -2.72
CA ILE A 106 -10.96 4.50 -2.37
C ILE A 106 -11.57 4.22 -0.99
N ALA A 107 -11.31 5.06 0.01
CA ALA A 107 -11.89 4.88 1.35
C ALA A 107 -13.42 4.97 1.36
N MET A 108 -14.03 5.77 0.49
CA MET A 108 -15.49 6.04 0.50
C MET A 108 -16.31 5.08 -0.38
N MET A 109 -15.66 4.34 -1.28
CA MET A 109 -16.35 3.46 -2.22
C MET A 109 -16.38 2.01 -1.73
N SER A 110 -17.48 1.31 -1.97
CA SER A 110 -17.52 -0.13 -1.76
C SER A 110 -16.59 -0.86 -2.74
N GLY A 111 -15.83 -1.82 -2.23
CA GLY A 111 -15.00 -2.70 -3.05
C GLY A 111 -15.53 -4.14 -3.11
N THR A 112 -14.73 -5.01 -3.74
CA THR A 112 -14.94 -6.46 -3.72
C THR A 112 -14.10 -7.05 -2.57
N PRO A 113 -14.71 -7.78 -1.62
CA PRO A 113 -13.98 -8.42 -0.53
C PRO A 113 -12.91 -9.38 -1.05
N VAL A 114 -11.79 -9.46 -0.34
CA VAL A 114 -10.71 -10.44 -0.57
C VAL A 114 -10.43 -11.16 0.74
N HIS A 115 -10.40 -12.49 0.68
CA HIS A 115 -10.21 -13.34 1.85
C HIS A 115 -8.93 -14.19 1.78
N GLU A 116 -8.28 -14.22 0.62
CA GLU A 116 -7.11 -15.05 0.35
C GLU A 116 -5.94 -14.21 -0.14
N GLN A 117 -4.73 -14.65 0.23
CA GLN A 117 -3.51 -14.06 -0.28
C GLN A 117 -3.38 -14.29 -1.79
N ARG A 118 -2.73 -13.35 -2.46
CA ARG A 118 -2.49 -13.35 -3.90
C ARG A 118 -1.04 -13.67 -4.20
N GLN A 119 -0.83 -14.39 -5.29
CA GLN A 119 0.51 -14.58 -5.84
C GLN A 119 1.00 -13.28 -6.46
N ILE A 120 2.11 -12.74 -5.96
CA ILE A 120 2.74 -11.54 -6.52
C ILE A 120 3.48 -11.93 -7.80
N ARG A 121 3.06 -11.35 -8.93
CA ARG A 121 3.69 -11.54 -10.24
C ARG A 121 4.17 -10.20 -10.77
N SER A 122 5.47 -10.09 -10.98
CA SER A 122 6.10 -8.89 -11.53
C SER A 122 6.50 -9.12 -12.97
N SER A 123 6.22 -8.14 -13.81
CA SER A 123 6.65 -8.09 -15.20
C SER A 123 8.15 -7.84 -15.31
N THR A 124 8.73 -8.20 -16.45
CA THR A 124 10.13 -7.88 -16.76
C THR A 124 10.39 -6.37 -16.70
N GLY A 125 9.41 -5.54 -17.09
CA GLY A 125 9.53 -4.08 -17.03
C GLY A 125 9.65 -3.56 -15.59
N GLU A 126 8.84 -4.08 -14.67
CA GLU A 126 8.90 -3.71 -13.24
C GLU A 126 10.23 -4.15 -12.61
N LEU A 127 10.69 -5.36 -12.90
CA LEU A 127 11.97 -5.85 -12.38
C LEU A 127 13.15 -5.01 -12.90
N ARG A 128 13.15 -4.66 -14.19
CA ARG A 128 14.15 -3.75 -14.76
C ARG A 128 14.08 -2.36 -14.14
N ASN A 129 12.89 -1.87 -13.81
CA ASN A 129 12.73 -0.61 -13.11
C ASN A 129 13.33 -0.67 -11.69
N LEU A 130 13.16 -1.78 -10.96
CA LEU A 130 13.82 -1.98 -9.66
C LEU A 130 15.34 -2.00 -9.79
N GLN A 131 15.89 -2.67 -10.80
CA GLN A 131 17.33 -2.62 -11.08
C GLN A 131 17.80 -1.19 -11.38
N ARG A 132 17.05 -0.43 -12.18
CA ARG A 132 17.33 0.99 -12.45
C ARG A 132 17.30 1.82 -11.17
N ILE A 133 16.31 1.62 -10.29
CA ILE A 133 16.21 2.30 -8.99
C ILE A 133 17.41 1.96 -8.11
N SER A 134 17.80 0.69 -8.03
CA SER A 134 18.98 0.27 -7.25
C SER A 134 20.24 1.00 -7.69
N ARG A 135 20.44 1.13 -9.01
CA ARG A 135 21.56 1.88 -9.59
C ARG A 135 21.49 3.38 -9.28
N GLN A 136 20.31 3.97 -9.26
CA GLN A 136 20.16 5.38 -8.88
C GLN A 136 20.48 5.59 -7.39
N ARG A 137 19.99 4.71 -6.52
CA ARG A 137 20.17 4.80 -5.08
C ARG A 137 21.63 4.59 -4.66
N SER A 138 22.35 3.72 -5.38
CA SER A 138 23.80 3.51 -5.25
C SER A 138 24.66 4.53 -6.02
N LYS A 139 24.07 5.64 -6.50
CA LYS A 139 24.77 6.68 -7.29
C LYS A 139 25.57 6.13 -8.48
N GLY A 140 25.06 5.06 -9.09
CA GLY A 140 25.64 4.41 -10.27
C GLY A 140 26.52 3.20 -9.98
N GLN A 141 26.86 2.93 -8.72
CA GLN A 141 27.88 1.97 -8.32
C GLN A 141 27.42 0.51 -8.41
N LEU A 142 26.15 0.25 -8.09
CA LEU A 142 25.63 -1.12 -8.01
C LEU A 142 24.25 -1.26 -8.64
N THR A 143 24.07 -2.30 -9.45
CA THR A 143 22.77 -2.72 -9.96
C THR A 143 22.47 -4.11 -9.43
N ILE A 144 21.36 -4.28 -8.71
CA ILE A 144 20.98 -5.57 -8.13
C ILE A 144 20.69 -6.60 -9.23
N SER A 145 20.88 -7.88 -8.90
CA SER A 145 20.56 -8.98 -9.80
C SER A 145 19.05 -9.06 -10.08
N LEU A 146 18.65 -9.78 -11.14
CA LEU A 146 17.23 -10.01 -11.44
C LEU A 146 16.53 -10.80 -10.31
N GLU A 147 17.26 -11.75 -9.71
CA GLU A 147 16.78 -12.54 -8.57
C GLU A 147 16.53 -11.65 -7.35
N THR A 148 17.50 -10.79 -7.01
CA THR A 148 17.38 -9.81 -5.93
C THR A 148 16.22 -8.84 -6.21
N ALA A 149 16.09 -8.35 -7.44
CA ALA A 149 14.97 -7.50 -7.83
C ALA A 149 13.61 -8.21 -7.66
N MET A 150 13.55 -9.52 -7.91
CA MET A 150 12.34 -10.31 -7.69
C MET A 150 12.00 -10.44 -6.20
N ARG A 151 13.00 -10.64 -5.33
CA ARG A 151 12.83 -10.64 -3.86
C ARG A 151 12.32 -9.28 -3.37
N VAL A 152 12.92 -8.18 -3.83
CA VAL A 152 12.46 -6.81 -3.53
C VAL A 152 11.03 -6.58 -4.00
N SER A 153 10.72 -7.04 -5.21
CA SER A 153 9.39 -6.87 -5.80
C SER A 153 8.31 -7.57 -4.99
N LYS A 154 8.61 -8.76 -4.44
CA LYS A 154 7.70 -9.52 -3.57
C LYS A 154 7.61 -8.95 -2.15
N GLY A 155 8.54 -8.07 -1.77
CA GLY A 155 8.65 -7.53 -0.41
C GLY A 155 9.35 -8.47 0.56
N GLU A 156 10.15 -9.39 0.04
CA GLU A 156 11.05 -10.24 0.84
C GLU A 156 12.30 -9.45 1.28
N LEU A 157 12.61 -8.35 0.56
CA LEU A 157 13.66 -7.39 0.87
C LEU A 157 13.17 -5.97 0.60
N SER A 158 13.65 -5.03 1.40
CA SER A 158 13.69 -3.62 1.03
C SER A 158 14.77 -3.37 -0.02
N MET A 159 14.71 -2.22 -0.69
CA MET A 159 15.74 -1.83 -1.65
C MET A 159 17.10 -1.56 -0.96
N ASP A 160 17.11 -1.14 0.29
CA ASP A 160 18.37 -0.91 1.04
C ASP A 160 19.02 -2.24 1.42
N GLU A 161 18.26 -3.16 2.01
CA GLU A 161 18.75 -4.51 2.34
C GLU A 161 19.26 -5.23 1.07
N ALA A 162 18.57 -5.06 -0.06
CA ALA A 162 19.00 -5.63 -1.33
C ALA A 162 20.32 -5.06 -1.84
N LEU A 163 20.60 -3.77 -1.59
CA LEU A 163 21.86 -3.13 -1.95
C LEU A 163 22.98 -3.63 -1.04
N GLU A 164 22.74 -3.68 0.26
CA GLU A 164 23.68 -4.20 1.26
C GLU A 164 24.04 -5.67 0.99
N GLU A 165 23.04 -6.54 0.78
CA GLU A 165 23.26 -7.95 0.42
C GLU A 165 24.04 -8.11 -0.90
N SER A 166 23.91 -7.15 -1.82
CA SER A 166 24.64 -7.16 -3.09
C SER A 166 26.06 -6.59 -2.97
N GLY A 167 26.48 -6.13 -1.79
CA GLY A 167 27.82 -5.60 -1.51
C GLY A 167 27.96 -4.10 -1.72
N TYR A 168 26.86 -3.33 -1.71
CA TYR A 168 26.92 -1.87 -1.64
C TYR A 168 27.07 -1.41 -0.19
N ASP A 169 28.17 -0.74 0.11
CA ASP A 169 28.40 -0.06 1.39
C ASP A 169 28.30 1.45 1.15
N ALA A 170 27.46 2.14 1.93
CA ALA A 170 27.16 3.56 1.74
C ALA A 170 28.21 4.49 2.36
N SER A 171 29.41 3.96 2.68
CA SER A 171 30.49 4.63 3.41
C SER A 171 30.91 5.97 2.79
#